data_AF-A0A9D5VBS3-F1
#
_entry.id   AF-A0A9D5VBS3-F1
#
_cell.length_a   1.000
_cell.length_b   1.000
_cell.length_c   1.000
_cell.angle_alpha   90.00
_cell.angle_beta   90.00
_cell.angle_gamma   90.00
#
_symmetry.space_group_name_H-M   'P 1'
#
loop_
_entity.id
_entity.type
_entity.pdbx_description
1 polymer ?
#
loop_
_entity_poly.entity_id
_entity_poly.type
_entity_poly.pdbx_seq_one_letter_code
_entity_poly.pdbx_strand_id
1 'polypeptide(L)'
;MSTDENDPMCVAREERPVVVFPQKMLEGISALERAISQQTDWVKGWHDKVLLHRDPNHVAIQDIRDLPIGAWFSSEKALPFRNNPVFSRLEQRLIVMVEQTRVFSQVDRAGKPHSVDEYTRFMNTVLDVNALVQQLQNDAWRLFTKTDPLTGVRNRHDMMRELERERERSRRTRLACCVAMVDLDHFKSLNDTYGHVVGDKVLRHVSELFGAHLRPVPASLRFIARALSCGIG
;
A
#
# COMPACT_ATOMS: atom_id res chain seq x y z
N MET A 1 37.64 16.32 -24.92
CA MET A 1 36.22 16.55 -25.22
C MET A 1 35.74 15.28 -25.91
N SER A 2 34.83 14.48 -25.40
CA SER A 2 33.72 14.73 -24.48
C SER A 2 33.52 13.54 -23.54
N THR A 3 33.25 13.86 -22.28
CA THR A 3 32.63 13.02 -21.25
C THR A 3 31.18 12.76 -21.63
N ASP A 4 30.75 11.50 -21.66
CA ASP A 4 29.33 11.14 -21.56
C ASP A 4 29.11 10.48 -20.19
N GLU A 5 28.92 11.36 -19.20
CA GLU A 5 28.35 11.05 -17.90
C GLU A 5 26.82 11.13 -18.00
N ASN A 6 26.15 10.02 -17.64
CA ASN A 6 24.78 9.86 -17.13
C ASN A 6 23.99 8.79 -17.87
N ASP A 7 24.32 7.52 -17.59
CA ASP A 7 23.29 6.48 -17.60
C ASP A 7 22.75 6.38 -16.16
N PRO A 8 21.49 6.80 -15.89
CA PRO A 8 20.94 6.69 -14.56
C PRO A 8 20.73 5.21 -14.27
N MET A 9 21.67 4.64 -13.52
CA MET A 9 21.53 3.35 -12.84
C MET A 9 20.11 3.26 -12.27
N CYS A 10 19.27 2.50 -12.96
CA CYS A 10 17.92 2.18 -12.53
C CYS A 10 18.08 1.28 -11.30
N VAL A 11 18.13 1.91 -10.12
CA VAL A 11 18.09 1.23 -8.83
C VAL A 11 16.72 0.55 -8.77
N ALA A 12 16.66 -0.68 -9.29
CA ALA A 12 15.50 -1.54 -9.17
C ALA A 12 15.27 -1.74 -7.67
N ARG A 13 14.27 -1.05 -7.13
CA ARG A 13 13.85 -1.20 -5.74
C ARG A 13 13.73 -2.70 -5.45
N GLU A 14 14.46 -3.16 -4.44
CA GLU A 14 14.40 -4.54 -3.93
C GLU A 14 13.04 -4.76 -3.29
N GLU A 15 12.02 -5.02 -4.11
CA GLU A 15 10.71 -5.43 -3.65
C GLU A 15 10.82 -6.87 -3.14
N ARG A 16 10.67 -7.04 -1.82
CA ARG A 16 10.52 -8.36 -1.19
C ARG A 16 9.40 -9.13 -1.90
N PRO A 17 9.45 -10.48 -1.97
CA PRO A 17 8.24 -11.26 -2.25
C PRO A 17 7.25 -11.00 -1.11
N VAL A 18 6.36 -10.03 -1.29
CA VAL A 18 5.32 -9.70 -0.32
C VAL A 18 4.24 -10.75 -0.48
N VAL A 19 4.17 -11.68 0.47
CA VAL A 19 2.94 -12.45 0.68
C VAL A 19 1.89 -11.47 1.16
N VAL A 20 0.90 -11.22 0.32
CA VAL A 20 -0.21 -10.33 0.62
C VAL A 20 -1.31 -11.19 1.19
N PHE A 21 -1.62 -11.03 2.47
CA PHE A 21 -2.76 -11.71 3.08
C PHE A 21 -4.05 -11.12 2.51
N PRO A 22 -4.78 -11.84 1.62
CA PRO A 22 -5.86 -11.22 0.83
C PRO A 22 -6.98 -10.69 1.71
N GLN A 23 -7.29 -11.40 2.80
CA GLN A 23 -8.29 -10.98 3.77
C GLN A 23 -7.89 -9.69 4.51
N LYS A 24 -6.67 -9.60 5.05
CA LYS A 24 -6.20 -8.38 5.74
C LYS A 24 -6.13 -7.19 4.78
N MET A 25 -5.73 -7.44 3.54
CA MET A 25 -5.68 -6.43 2.48
C MET A 25 -7.08 -5.90 2.16
N LEU A 26 -8.06 -6.79 1.97
CA LEU A 26 -9.45 -6.41 1.70
C LEU A 26 -10.08 -5.64 2.87
N GLU A 27 -9.88 -6.11 4.10
CA GLU A 27 -10.32 -5.39 5.31
C GLU A 27 -9.68 -3.99 5.41
N GLY A 28 -8.40 -3.90 5.03
CA GLY A 28 -7.65 -2.65 4.95
C GLY A 28 -8.22 -1.67 3.93
N ILE A 29 -8.54 -2.16 2.72
CA ILE A 29 -9.15 -1.38 1.64
C ILE A 29 -10.53 -0.87 2.06
N SER A 30 -11.40 -1.75 2.59
CA SER A 30 -12.73 -1.33 3.05
C SER A 30 -12.68 -0.33 4.22
N ALA A 31 -11.68 -0.46 5.11
CA ALA A 31 -11.47 0.52 6.17
C ALA A 31 -10.99 1.87 5.62
N LEU A 32 -10.13 1.86 4.61
CA LEU A 32 -9.67 3.07 3.92
C LEU A 32 -10.83 3.78 3.20
N GLU A 33 -11.70 3.05 2.50
CA GLU A 33 -12.89 3.60 1.84
C GLU A 33 -13.82 4.32 2.82
N ARG A 34 -14.08 3.71 3.99
CA ARG A 34 -14.86 4.36 5.06
C ARG A 34 -14.16 5.63 5.56
N ALA A 35 -12.85 5.59 5.76
CA ALA A 35 -12.07 6.74 6.21
C ALA A 35 -12.08 7.89 5.21
N ILE A 36 -12.03 7.60 3.89
CA ILE A 36 -12.17 8.60 2.81
C ILE A 36 -13.53 9.30 2.88
N SER A 37 -14.60 8.51 3.02
CA SER A 37 -15.95 9.06 3.12
C SER A 37 -16.07 9.99 4.34
N GLN A 38 -15.63 9.52 5.50
CA GLN A 38 -15.65 10.29 6.74
C GLN A 38 -14.76 11.54 6.66
N GLN A 39 -13.60 11.46 6.01
CA GLN A 39 -12.70 12.60 5.79
C GLN A 39 -13.38 13.67 4.92
N THR A 40 -14.11 13.27 3.90
CA THR A 40 -14.84 14.19 3.02
C THR A 40 -15.90 14.98 3.79
N ASP A 41 -16.68 14.30 4.64
CA ASP A 41 -17.71 14.94 5.47
C ASP A 41 -17.08 15.82 6.56
N TRP A 42 -15.98 15.36 7.14
CA TRP A 42 -15.21 16.14 8.11
C TRP A 42 -14.69 17.44 7.51
N VAL A 43 -14.10 17.39 6.30
CA VAL A 43 -13.60 18.58 5.60
C VAL A 43 -14.75 19.56 5.33
N LYS A 44 -15.92 19.09 4.90
CA LYS A 44 -17.10 19.97 4.68
C LYS A 44 -17.54 20.64 5.98
N GLY A 45 -17.65 19.88 7.07
CA GLY A 45 -18.04 20.43 8.38
C GLY A 45 -17.00 21.40 8.95
N TRP A 46 -15.71 21.16 8.67
CA TRP A 46 -14.64 22.09 9.04
C TRP A 46 -14.73 23.40 8.25
N HIS A 47 -14.96 23.33 6.93
CA HIS A 47 -15.15 24.51 6.08
C HIS A 47 -16.30 25.40 6.58
N ASP A 48 -17.43 24.81 6.92
CA ASP A 48 -18.61 25.52 7.43
C ASP A 48 -18.28 26.29 8.72
N LYS A 49 -17.59 25.65 9.65
CA LYS A 49 -17.19 26.27 10.93
C LYS A 49 -16.18 27.40 10.77
N VAL A 50 -15.18 27.24 9.91
CA VAL A 50 -14.08 28.20 9.77
C VAL A 50 -14.43 29.35 8.83
N LEU A 51 -15.17 29.10 7.75
CA LEU A 51 -15.50 30.14 6.77
C LEU A 51 -16.84 30.82 7.01
N LEU A 52 -17.91 30.03 7.25
CA LEU A 52 -19.28 30.56 7.31
C LEU A 52 -19.63 31.07 8.70
N HIS A 53 -19.19 30.37 9.74
CA HIS A 53 -19.57 30.68 11.13
C HIS A 53 -18.43 31.28 11.98
N ARG A 54 -17.17 31.18 11.53
CA ARG A 54 -15.97 31.61 12.27
C ARG A 54 -16.07 31.34 13.77
N ASP A 55 -16.27 30.08 14.14
CA ASP A 55 -16.43 29.71 15.55
C ASP A 55 -15.09 29.82 16.31
N PRO A 56 -14.92 30.82 17.21
CA PRO A 56 -13.67 30.99 17.96
C PRO A 56 -13.41 29.85 18.95
N ASN A 57 -14.42 29.02 19.24
CA ASN A 57 -14.32 27.86 20.12
C ASN A 57 -14.07 26.55 19.37
N HIS A 58 -13.94 26.57 18.04
CA HIS A 58 -13.58 25.37 17.30
C HIS A 58 -12.20 24.85 17.77
N VAL A 59 -12.21 23.62 18.28
CA VAL A 59 -11.02 22.92 18.79
C VAL A 59 -10.06 22.63 17.63
N ALA A 60 -8.87 23.21 17.71
CA ALA A 60 -7.78 22.90 16.81
C ALA A 60 -7.43 21.41 16.90
N ILE A 61 -7.20 20.80 15.74
CA ILE A 61 -6.76 19.40 15.67
C ILE A 61 -5.36 19.30 16.29
N GLN A 62 -5.19 18.34 17.20
CA GLN A 62 -3.93 18.16 17.92
C GLN A 62 -3.08 17.09 17.27
N ASP A 63 -3.68 16.07 16.68
CA ASP A 63 -2.96 14.95 16.11
C ASP A 63 -3.62 14.48 14.81
N ILE A 64 -2.86 13.85 13.92
CA ILE A 64 -3.43 13.23 12.72
C ILE A 64 -4.50 12.20 13.10
N ARG A 65 -4.39 11.55 14.27
CA ARG A 65 -5.37 10.58 14.80
C ARG A 65 -6.76 11.17 15.03
N ASP A 66 -6.86 12.49 15.17
CA ASP A 66 -8.15 13.17 15.31
C ASP A 66 -8.84 13.37 13.94
N LEU A 67 -8.12 13.17 12.83
CA LEU A 67 -8.68 13.13 11.48
C LEU A 67 -9.21 11.71 11.18
N PRO A 68 -10.35 11.56 10.50
CA PRO A 68 -10.84 10.25 10.08
C PRO A 68 -9.79 9.39 9.35
N ILE A 69 -9.08 9.98 8.39
CA ILE A 69 -8.03 9.26 7.67
C ILE A 69 -6.79 8.98 8.52
N GLY A 70 -6.47 9.83 9.50
CA GLY A 70 -5.34 9.58 10.40
C GLY A 70 -5.66 8.56 11.50
N ALA A 71 -6.91 8.47 11.95
CA ALA A 71 -7.40 7.37 12.80
C ALA A 71 -7.24 6.02 12.08
N TRP A 72 -7.60 5.95 10.78
CA TRP A 72 -7.32 4.79 9.94
C TRP A 72 -5.82 4.53 9.83
N PHE A 73 -5.02 5.56 9.57
CA PHE A 73 -3.56 5.45 9.41
C PHE A 73 -2.86 4.82 10.62
N SER A 74 -3.32 5.15 11.83
CA SER A 74 -2.79 4.59 13.09
C SER A 74 -3.35 3.20 13.44
N SER A 75 -4.35 2.70 12.71
CA SER A 75 -4.99 1.40 12.99
C SER A 75 -4.21 0.21 12.43
N GLU A 76 -4.50 -1.00 12.92
CA GLU A 76 -3.98 -2.24 12.35
C GLU A 76 -4.39 -2.46 10.89
N LYS A 77 -5.51 -1.86 10.45
CA LYS A 77 -6.00 -1.99 9.08
C LYS A 77 -5.10 -1.28 8.06
N ALA A 78 -4.24 -0.38 8.50
CA ALA A 78 -3.23 0.28 7.67
C ALA A 78 -1.94 -0.56 7.50
N LEU A 79 -1.74 -1.64 8.27
CA LEU A 79 -0.52 -2.47 8.20
C LEU A 79 -0.17 -2.96 6.79
N PRO A 80 -1.11 -3.43 5.94
CA PRO A 80 -0.80 -3.88 4.59
C PRO A 80 -0.22 -2.79 3.67
N PHE A 81 -0.44 -1.52 4.01
CA PHE A 81 -0.07 -0.37 3.18
C PHE A 81 1.30 0.22 3.54
N ARG A 82 1.88 -0.15 4.70
CA ARG A 82 3.09 0.50 5.25
C ARG A 82 4.31 0.45 4.34
N ASN A 83 4.42 -0.58 3.49
CA ASN A 83 5.53 -0.72 2.55
C ASN A 83 5.32 0.09 1.25
N ASN A 84 4.13 0.68 1.04
CA ASN A 84 3.88 1.55 -0.11
C ASN A 84 4.50 2.94 0.14
N PRO A 85 5.37 3.46 -0.73
CA PRO A 85 5.96 4.80 -0.59
C PRO A 85 4.93 5.95 -0.48
N VAL A 86 3.74 5.76 -1.05
CA VAL A 86 2.61 6.71 -0.95
C VAL A 86 2.13 6.82 0.49
N PHE A 87 2.24 5.76 1.29
CA PHE A 87 1.84 5.72 2.70
C PHE A 87 2.61 6.76 3.53
N SER A 88 3.94 6.78 3.44
CA SER A 88 4.76 7.77 4.14
C SER A 88 4.51 9.20 3.63
N ARG A 89 4.27 9.37 2.33
CA ARG A 89 3.94 10.70 1.76
C ARG A 89 2.60 11.23 2.27
N LEU A 90 1.60 10.34 2.40
CA LEU A 90 0.30 10.68 2.96
C LEU A 90 0.44 11.17 4.40
N GLU A 91 1.21 10.47 5.23
CA GLU A 91 1.48 10.87 6.62
C GLU A 91 2.02 12.30 6.71
N GLN A 92 3.07 12.60 5.93
CA GLN A 92 3.68 13.92 5.89
C GLN A 92 2.66 15.00 5.49
N ARG A 93 1.77 14.69 4.54
CA ARG A 93 0.76 15.66 4.11
C ARG A 93 -0.34 15.86 5.16
N LEU A 94 -0.72 14.82 5.88
CA LEU A 94 -1.66 14.93 7.01
C LEU A 94 -1.09 15.77 8.16
N ILE A 95 0.19 15.62 8.48
CA ILE A 95 0.86 16.46 9.47
C ILE A 95 0.77 17.94 9.07
N VAL A 96 1.08 18.27 7.81
CA VAL A 96 0.95 19.65 7.30
C VAL A 96 -0.49 20.15 7.39
N MET A 97 -1.47 19.29 7.07
CA MET A 97 -2.88 19.64 7.17
C MET A 97 -3.27 19.98 8.62
N VAL A 98 -2.85 19.18 9.60
CA VAL A 98 -3.10 19.43 11.03
C VAL A 98 -2.48 20.76 11.46
N GLU A 99 -1.22 21.03 11.10
CA GLU A 99 -0.57 22.30 11.45
C GLU A 99 -1.32 23.51 10.86
N GLN A 100 -1.79 23.40 9.62
CA GLN A 100 -2.59 24.45 9.00
C GLN A 100 -3.90 24.71 9.78
N THR A 101 -4.60 23.66 10.23
CA THR A 101 -5.84 23.83 11.03
C THR A 101 -5.61 24.55 12.35
N ARG A 102 -4.42 24.39 12.97
CA ARG A 102 -4.04 25.12 14.18
C ARG A 102 -3.83 26.60 13.91
N VAL A 103 -3.24 26.94 12.77
CA VAL A 103 -3.09 28.34 12.33
C VAL A 103 -4.46 29.00 12.16
N PHE A 104 -5.42 28.33 11.50
CA PHE A 104 -6.80 28.84 11.40
C PHE A 104 -7.42 29.10 12.78
N SER A 105 -7.33 28.13 13.70
CA SER A 105 -7.86 28.30 15.06
C SER A 105 -7.23 29.48 15.82
N GLN A 106 -5.93 29.76 15.63
CA GLN A 106 -5.28 30.93 16.22
C GLN A 106 -5.79 32.25 15.63
N VAL A 107 -6.00 32.31 14.31
CA VAL A 107 -6.53 33.49 13.61
C VAL A 107 -7.99 33.76 14.03
N ASP A 108 -8.80 32.71 14.17
CA ASP A 108 -10.19 32.79 14.68
C ASP A 108 -10.23 33.34 16.11
N ARG A 109 -9.40 32.82 17.02
CA ARG A 109 -9.29 33.32 18.40
C ARG A 109 -8.80 34.76 18.48
N ALA A 110 -7.96 35.18 17.54
CA ALA A 110 -7.49 36.56 17.44
C ALA A 110 -8.55 37.50 16.82
N GLY A 111 -9.69 36.98 16.35
CA GLY A 111 -10.74 37.76 15.67
C GLY A 111 -10.28 38.36 14.33
N LYS A 112 -9.23 37.80 13.73
CA LYS A 112 -8.65 38.31 12.47
C LYS A 112 -9.30 37.64 11.26
N PRO A 113 -9.35 38.31 10.09
CA PRO A 113 -9.76 37.66 8.87
C PRO A 113 -8.69 36.71 8.35
N HIS A 114 -9.13 35.52 7.89
CA HIS A 114 -8.28 34.58 7.16
C HIS A 114 -7.90 35.14 5.80
N SER A 115 -6.63 34.95 5.41
CA SER A 115 -6.16 35.30 4.07
C SER A 115 -6.65 34.29 3.03
N VAL A 116 -6.96 34.77 1.81
CA VAL A 116 -7.24 33.92 0.65
C VAL A 116 -6.06 33.00 0.35
N ASP A 117 -4.82 33.46 0.55
CA ASP A 117 -3.62 32.66 0.30
C ASP A 117 -3.46 31.52 1.32
N GLU A 118 -3.80 31.78 2.59
CA GLU A 118 -3.77 30.77 3.65
C GLU A 118 -4.79 29.67 3.37
N TYR A 119 -6.01 30.08 3.01
CA TYR A 119 -7.08 29.16 2.62
C TYR A 119 -6.72 28.36 1.36
N THR A 120 -6.18 29.01 0.32
CA THR A 120 -5.74 28.34 -0.91
C THR A 120 -4.66 27.31 -0.62
N ARG A 121 -3.70 27.64 0.25
CA ARG A 121 -2.63 26.71 0.66
C ARG A 121 -3.18 25.50 1.42
N PHE A 122 -4.21 25.70 2.24
CA PHE A 122 -4.90 24.61 2.92
C PHE A 122 -5.67 23.72 1.94
N MET A 123 -6.42 24.32 1.01
CA MET A 123 -7.14 23.57 -0.01
C MET A 123 -6.24 22.73 -0.90
N ASN A 124 -5.07 23.24 -1.27
CA ASN A 124 -4.07 22.46 -1.99
C ASN A 124 -3.60 21.26 -1.16
N THR A 125 -3.42 21.40 0.16
CA THR A 125 -3.11 20.27 1.04
C THR A 125 -4.24 19.24 1.06
N VAL A 126 -5.50 19.66 1.14
CA VAL A 126 -6.66 18.76 1.08
C VAL A 126 -6.69 17.98 -0.25
N LEU A 127 -6.45 18.66 -1.37
CA LEU A 127 -6.39 18.02 -2.69
C LEU A 127 -5.24 17.03 -2.80
N ASP A 128 -4.06 17.37 -2.26
CA ASP A 128 -2.91 16.46 -2.23
C ASP A 128 -3.19 15.21 -1.38
N VAL A 129 -3.80 15.38 -0.21
CA VAL A 129 -4.23 14.24 0.63
C VAL A 129 -5.20 13.35 -0.14
N ASN A 130 -6.21 13.93 -0.80
CA ASN A 130 -7.17 13.17 -1.60
C ASN A 130 -6.48 12.41 -2.75
N ALA A 131 -5.56 13.05 -3.47
CA ALA A 131 -4.81 12.43 -4.56
C ALA A 131 -3.93 11.27 -4.06
N LEU A 132 -3.24 11.45 -2.93
CA LEU A 132 -2.39 10.41 -2.32
C LEU A 132 -3.23 9.23 -1.83
N VAL A 133 -4.37 9.48 -1.21
CA VAL A 133 -5.27 8.41 -0.76
C VAL A 133 -5.84 7.62 -1.95
N GLN A 134 -6.26 8.31 -3.02
CA GLN A 134 -6.71 7.64 -4.24
C GLN A 134 -5.60 6.82 -4.90
N GLN A 135 -4.37 7.35 -4.93
CA GLN A 135 -3.22 6.60 -5.41
C GLN A 135 -2.97 5.35 -4.57
N LEU A 136 -3.03 5.47 -3.23
CA LEU A 136 -2.83 4.37 -2.30
C LEU A 136 -3.88 3.27 -2.47
N GLN A 137 -5.15 3.65 -2.64
CA GLN A 137 -6.26 2.72 -2.90
C GLN A 137 -6.07 2.00 -4.24
N ASN A 138 -5.69 2.73 -5.29
CA ASN A 138 -5.42 2.14 -6.60
C ASN A 138 -4.24 1.16 -6.58
N ASP A 139 -3.15 1.51 -5.90
CA ASP A 139 -2.00 0.62 -5.73
C ASP A 139 -2.39 -0.65 -4.96
N ALA A 140 -3.24 -0.50 -3.94
CA ALA A 140 -3.75 -1.60 -3.15
C ALA A 140 -4.61 -2.57 -3.99
N TRP A 141 -5.57 -2.05 -4.76
CA TRP A 141 -6.37 -2.86 -5.67
C TRP A 141 -5.51 -3.52 -6.76
N ARG A 142 -4.55 -2.78 -7.32
CA ARG A 142 -3.58 -3.33 -8.29
C ARG A 142 -2.73 -4.44 -7.69
N LEU A 143 -2.44 -4.42 -6.40
CA LEU A 143 -1.72 -5.51 -5.76
C LEU A 143 -2.64 -6.71 -5.56
N PHE A 144 -3.85 -6.47 -5.05
CA PHE A 144 -4.86 -7.50 -4.80
C PHE A 144 -5.21 -8.30 -6.06
N THR A 145 -5.39 -7.64 -7.21
CA THR A 145 -5.72 -8.31 -8.48
C THR A 145 -4.58 -9.16 -9.05
N LYS A 146 -3.34 -8.91 -8.62
CA LYS A 146 -2.14 -9.65 -9.04
C LYS A 146 -1.82 -10.83 -8.13
N THR A 147 -2.65 -11.05 -7.11
CA THR A 147 -2.41 -12.02 -6.04
C THR A 147 -3.39 -13.18 -6.12
N ASP A 148 -2.92 -14.39 -5.82
CA ASP A 148 -3.74 -15.57 -5.64
C ASP A 148 -4.51 -15.48 -4.30
N PRO A 149 -5.85 -15.61 -4.30
CA PRO A 149 -6.66 -15.39 -3.11
C PRO A 149 -6.49 -16.47 -2.04
N LEU A 150 -6.03 -17.68 -2.41
CA LEU A 150 -5.80 -18.75 -1.45
C LEU A 150 -4.46 -18.54 -0.73
N THR A 151 -3.39 -18.30 -1.48
CA THR A 151 -2.01 -18.35 -0.98
C THR A 151 -1.39 -16.98 -0.68
N GLY A 152 -1.95 -15.90 -1.23
CA GLY A 152 -1.40 -14.55 -1.07
C GLY A 152 -0.14 -14.27 -1.90
N VAL A 153 0.31 -15.22 -2.73
CA VAL A 153 1.45 -15.06 -3.66
C VAL A 153 0.97 -14.48 -4.99
N ARG A 154 1.90 -14.08 -5.89
CA ARG A 154 1.51 -13.61 -7.22
C ARG A 154 0.73 -14.69 -7.97
N ASN A 155 -0.38 -14.29 -8.58
CA ASN A 155 -1.15 -15.19 -9.44
C ASN A 155 -0.30 -15.62 -10.66
N ARG A 156 -0.74 -16.67 -11.34
CA ARG A 156 -0.01 -17.22 -12.50
C ARG A 156 0.26 -16.17 -13.58
N HIS A 157 -0.70 -15.32 -13.87
CA HIS A 157 -0.57 -14.32 -14.93
C HIS A 157 0.53 -13.31 -14.63
N ASP A 158 0.53 -12.70 -13.45
CA ASP A 158 1.55 -11.73 -13.06
C ASP A 158 2.91 -12.39 -12.80
N MET A 159 2.94 -13.61 -12.31
CA MET A 159 4.19 -14.38 -12.19
C MET A 159 4.85 -14.58 -13.55
N MET A 160 4.09 -14.95 -14.59
CA MET A 160 4.63 -15.13 -15.95
C MET A 160 5.14 -13.80 -16.54
N ARG A 161 4.44 -12.69 -16.27
CA ARG A 161 4.90 -11.36 -16.70
C ARG A 161 6.20 -10.95 -16.02
N GLU A 162 6.36 -11.28 -14.74
CA GLU A 162 7.60 -10.99 -14.01
C GLU A 162 8.75 -11.87 -14.48
N LEU A 163 8.50 -13.16 -14.76
CA LEU A 163 9.49 -14.06 -15.38
C LEU A 163 10.00 -13.52 -16.72
N GLU A 164 9.12 -13.01 -17.58
CA GLU A 164 9.51 -12.44 -18.87
C GLU A 164 10.40 -11.20 -18.71
N ARG A 165 10.05 -10.31 -17.77
CA ARG A 165 10.87 -9.13 -17.46
C ARG A 165 12.26 -9.51 -16.95
N GLU A 166 12.34 -10.48 -16.06
CA GLU A 166 13.62 -10.96 -15.53
C GLU A 166 14.45 -11.68 -16.60
N ARG A 167 13.80 -12.40 -17.53
CA ARG A 167 14.47 -12.96 -18.71
C ARG A 167 15.10 -11.86 -19.58
N GLU A 168 14.35 -10.82 -19.90
CA GLU A 168 14.85 -9.67 -20.67
C GLU A 168 15.99 -8.96 -19.95
N ARG A 169 15.86 -8.78 -18.64
CA ARG A 169 16.89 -8.17 -17.79
C ARG A 169 18.17 -9.01 -17.76
N SER A 170 18.06 -10.31 -17.52
CA SER A 170 19.18 -11.26 -17.54
C SER A 170 19.92 -11.19 -18.88
N ARG A 171 19.17 -11.14 -19.99
CA ARG A 171 19.74 -10.95 -21.33
C ARG A 171 20.51 -9.64 -21.49
N ARG A 172 19.99 -8.52 -20.98
CA ARG A 172 20.63 -7.19 -21.08
C ARG A 172 21.86 -7.05 -20.19
N THR A 173 21.75 -7.56 -18.96
CA THR A 173 22.80 -7.43 -17.92
C THR A 173 23.86 -8.52 -18.01
N ARG A 174 23.60 -9.60 -18.75
CA ARG A 174 24.41 -10.83 -18.80
C ARG A 174 24.58 -11.49 -17.43
N LEU A 175 23.71 -11.19 -16.48
CA LEU A 175 23.68 -11.84 -15.18
C LEU A 175 22.76 -13.06 -15.26
N ALA A 176 23.25 -14.21 -14.78
CA ALA A 176 22.47 -15.44 -14.75
C ALA A 176 21.31 -15.32 -13.77
N CYS A 177 20.11 -15.77 -14.16
CA CYS A 177 18.96 -15.91 -13.28
C CYS A 177 18.63 -17.41 -13.06
N CYS A 178 17.96 -17.73 -11.96
CA CYS A 178 17.52 -19.08 -11.62
C CYS A 178 16.03 -19.07 -11.29
N VAL A 179 15.29 -20.08 -11.75
CA VAL A 179 13.88 -20.28 -11.41
C VAL A 179 13.76 -21.59 -10.65
N ALA A 180 13.10 -21.56 -9.49
CA ALA A 180 12.87 -22.73 -8.66
C ALA A 180 11.39 -23.06 -8.63
N MET A 181 11.04 -24.23 -9.17
CA MET A 181 9.68 -24.75 -9.11
C MET A 181 9.56 -25.67 -7.90
N VAL A 182 8.57 -25.44 -7.04
CA VAL A 182 8.37 -26.21 -5.82
C VAL A 182 7.05 -26.97 -5.90
N ASP A 183 7.10 -28.27 -5.66
CA ASP A 183 5.93 -29.12 -5.58
C ASP A 183 5.79 -29.65 -4.15
N LEU A 184 4.55 -29.79 -3.67
CA LEU A 184 4.29 -30.38 -2.36
C LEU A 184 4.13 -31.88 -2.53
N ASP A 185 5.14 -32.63 -2.08
CA ASP A 185 5.14 -34.09 -2.14
C ASP A 185 3.89 -34.66 -1.46
N HIS A 186 3.26 -35.64 -2.12
CA HIS A 186 2.08 -36.35 -1.62
C HIS A 186 0.86 -35.46 -1.27
N PHE A 187 0.77 -34.23 -1.79
CA PHE A 187 -0.34 -33.32 -1.48
C PHE A 187 -1.72 -33.87 -1.83
N LYS A 188 -1.83 -34.67 -2.90
CA LYS A 188 -3.07 -35.39 -3.25
C LYS A 188 -3.49 -36.36 -2.14
N SER A 189 -2.55 -37.17 -1.63
CA SER A 189 -2.81 -38.10 -0.52
C SER A 189 -3.25 -37.37 0.75
N LEU A 190 -2.66 -36.21 1.04
CA LEU A 190 -3.08 -35.34 2.14
C LEU A 190 -4.53 -34.86 1.94
N ASN A 191 -4.88 -34.39 0.75
CA ASN A 191 -6.25 -33.96 0.43
C ASN A 191 -7.25 -35.13 0.51
N ASP A 192 -6.87 -36.31 0.04
CA ASP A 192 -7.72 -37.50 0.07
C ASP A 192 -7.96 -37.97 1.52
N THR A 193 -6.98 -37.78 2.40
CA THR A 193 -7.04 -38.21 3.82
C THR A 193 -7.76 -37.18 4.72
N TYR A 194 -7.48 -35.89 4.53
CA TYR A 194 -7.90 -34.83 5.46
C TYR A 194 -8.88 -33.82 4.84
N GLY A 195 -9.20 -33.97 3.55
CA GLY A 195 -10.07 -33.08 2.80
C GLY A 195 -9.38 -31.79 2.33
N HIS A 196 -9.95 -31.19 1.28
CA HIS A 196 -9.42 -29.98 0.65
C HIS A 196 -9.29 -28.77 1.61
N VAL A 197 -10.17 -28.66 2.61
CA VAL A 197 -10.10 -27.57 3.59
C VAL A 197 -8.79 -27.61 4.39
N VAL A 198 -8.27 -28.80 4.69
CA VAL A 198 -6.97 -28.97 5.35
C VAL A 198 -5.84 -28.71 4.35
N GLY A 199 -5.96 -29.18 3.12
CA GLY A 199 -5.02 -28.85 2.04
C GLY A 199 -4.83 -27.35 1.82
N ASP A 200 -5.92 -26.58 1.80
CA ASP A 200 -5.91 -25.12 1.66
C ASP A 200 -5.19 -24.42 2.82
N LYS A 201 -5.28 -24.98 4.04
CA LYS A 201 -4.51 -24.50 5.20
C LYS A 201 -3.02 -24.77 5.02
N VAL A 202 -2.66 -25.96 4.52
CA VAL A 202 -1.27 -26.32 4.23
C VAL A 202 -0.69 -25.40 3.16
N LEU A 203 -1.40 -25.15 2.05
CA LEU A 203 -0.96 -24.25 0.98
C LEU A 203 -0.72 -22.81 1.47
N ARG A 204 -1.62 -22.29 2.31
CA ARG A 204 -1.43 -20.99 2.98
C ARG A 204 -0.18 -20.96 3.83
N HIS A 205 -0.04 -21.94 4.71
CA HIS A 205 1.09 -22.00 5.64
C HIS A 205 2.44 -22.11 4.92
N VAL A 206 2.52 -22.95 3.88
CA VAL A 206 3.72 -23.08 3.05
C VAL A 206 4.05 -21.77 2.35
N SER A 207 3.05 -21.06 1.84
CA SER A 207 3.25 -19.77 1.18
C SER A 207 3.75 -18.70 2.15
N GLU A 208 3.22 -18.66 3.38
CA GLU A 208 3.71 -17.82 4.47
C GLU A 208 5.16 -18.13 4.82
N LEU A 209 5.52 -19.42 4.93
CA LEU A 209 6.89 -19.86 5.18
C LEU A 209 7.84 -19.39 4.08
N PHE A 210 7.47 -19.52 2.80
CA PHE A 210 8.26 -18.98 1.70
C PHE A 210 8.43 -17.46 1.81
N GLY A 211 7.35 -16.71 2.08
CA GLY A 211 7.41 -15.26 2.26
C GLY A 211 8.32 -14.82 3.41
N ALA A 212 8.36 -15.58 4.50
CA ALA A 212 9.17 -15.27 5.68
C ALA A 212 10.67 -15.62 5.51
N HIS A 213 10.98 -16.67 4.75
CA HIS A 213 12.34 -17.23 4.67
C HIS A 213 13.08 -16.89 3.37
N LEU A 214 12.37 -16.54 2.30
CA LEU A 214 13.00 -16.08 1.07
C LEU A 214 13.50 -14.65 1.27
N ARG A 215 14.82 -14.46 1.26
CA ARG A 215 15.43 -13.12 1.28
C ARG A 215 14.91 -12.31 0.08
N PRO A 216 14.78 -10.97 0.19
CA PRO A 216 14.78 -10.12 -1.01
C PRO A 216 16.05 -10.44 -1.77
N VAL A 217 15.91 -11.16 -2.88
CA VAL A 217 17.07 -11.53 -3.66
C VAL A 217 17.41 -10.34 -4.55
N PRO A 218 18.68 -9.91 -4.63
CA PRO A 218 19.07 -8.88 -5.55
C PRO A 218 18.54 -9.21 -6.93
N ALA A 219 18.24 -8.15 -7.68
CA ALA A 219 18.04 -8.11 -9.12
C ALA A 219 18.56 -9.30 -9.97
N SER A 220 19.74 -9.82 -9.64
CA SER A 220 20.42 -10.90 -10.34
C SER A 220 19.93 -12.31 -10.03
N LEU A 221 19.14 -12.56 -8.97
CA LEU A 221 18.82 -13.91 -8.49
C LEU A 221 17.37 -14.05 -8.01
N ARG A 222 16.36 -13.57 -8.75
CA ARG A 222 14.97 -13.67 -8.27
C ARG A 222 14.46 -15.11 -8.21
N PHE A 223 14.17 -15.59 -7.00
CA PHE A 223 13.50 -16.86 -6.73
C PHE A 223 11.99 -16.71 -6.94
N ILE A 224 11.41 -17.53 -7.83
CA ILE A 224 9.96 -17.52 -8.11
C ILE A 224 9.42 -18.89 -7.75
N ALA A 225 9.03 -19.06 -6.48
CA ALA A 225 8.34 -20.25 -6.02
C ALA A 225 6.87 -20.21 -6.45
N ARG A 226 6.45 -21.22 -7.19
CA ARG A 226 5.05 -21.62 -7.33
C ARG A 226 4.86 -22.80 -6.41
N ALA A 227 3.87 -22.76 -5.51
CA ALA A 227 3.31 -23.98 -4.95
C ALA A 227 2.40 -24.57 -6.03
N LEU A 228 2.84 -25.63 -6.68
CA LEU A 228 1.99 -26.37 -7.60
C LEU A 228 1.06 -27.26 -6.76
N SER A 229 -0.24 -26.98 -6.79
CA SER A 229 -1.23 -28.01 -6.52
C SER A 229 -1.37 -28.80 -7.82
N CYS A 230 -0.94 -30.06 -7.83
CA CYS A 230 -1.23 -30.96 -8.94
C CYS A 230 -2.77 -31.09 -9.05
N GLY A 231 -3.34 -30.46 -10.08
CA GLY A 231 -4.77 -30.47 -10.36
C GLY A 231 -5.09 -31.53 -11.40
N ILE A 232 -5.79 -32.57 -10.96
CA ILE A 232 -6.73 -33.42 -11.70
C ILE A 232 -6.19 -34.05 -12.99
N GLY A 233 -5.77 -35.30 -12.83
CA GLY A 233 -5.41 -36.28 -13.85
C GLY A 233 -4.91 -37.52 -13.13
#